data_AF-A0A7C7FYL3-F1
#
_entry.id   AF-A0A7C7FYL3-F1
#
_cell.length_a   1.000
_cell.length_b   1.000
_cell.length_c   1.000
_cell.angle_alpha   90.00
_cell.angle_beta   90.00
_cell.angle_gamma   90.00
#
_symmetry.space_group_name_H-M   'P 1'
#
loop_
_entity.id
_entity.type
_entity.pdbx_description
1 polymer ?
#
loop_
_entity_poly.entity_id
_entity_poly.type
_entity_poly.pdbx_seq_one_letter_code
_entity_poly.pdbx_strand_id
1 'polypeptide(L)'
;MPAITQTFKVSISNDPAAQAIVTGDRAMYLDMLLSEYYGKMVRQGSSFTIVGIQASLRPDPAASGIDVGLSAEVHIDYVPVTKHSKFAWNQIYKGWRAQKKLATAVGGQIRYDDLEFGWDRLEGLDRGRTSTIFGSGMSDALQEKLVLTGGSIATAGVLVGSYSMQDYYNSAYETPDPSRDPFTNTDIKDAKWGETPFPEIQTLHCSATSSASLQGPLGTALGGAITQGEIFTLPTPCHSLCGVLQIGAYIMPDDTASQDEDDFLLEVTIFVSSWNPLVFKAKKARRYSRKSSKGRSYGRNRRYSKKYRKR
;
A
#
# COMPACT_ATOMS: atom_id res chain seq x y z
N MET A 1 16.05 -13.14 -2.30
CA MET A 1 15.07 -12.04 -2.27
C MET A 1 13.75 -12.64 -2.67
N PRO A 2 12.69 -12.61 -1.83
CA PRO A 2 11.40 -13.16 -2.23
C PRO A 2 10.91 -12.45 -3.49
N ALA A 3 10.60 -13.26 -4.50
CA ALA A 3 9.91 -12.85 -5.70
C ALA A 3 8.45 -13.29 -5.52
N ILE A 4 7.54 -12.32 -5.57
CA ILE A 4 6.11 -12.59 -5.46
C ILE A 4 5.44 -12.20 -6.76
N THR A 5 4.69 -13.14 -7.33
CA THR A 5 4.11 -13.03 -8.66
C THR A 5 2.59 -13.05 -8.55
N GLN A 6 1.93 -12.20 -9.33
CA GLN A 6 0.49 -12.23 -9.54
C GLN A 6 0.22 -12.21 -11.04
N THR A 7 -0.76 -13.00 -11.47
CA THR A 7 -1.18 -13.10 -12.86
C THR A 7 -2.44 -12.27 -13.07
N PHE A 8 -2.48 -11.51 -14.15
CA PHE A 8 -3.60 -10.69 -14.59
C PHE A 8 -4.03 -11.15 -15.99
N LYS A 9 -5.34 -11.21 -16.21
CA LYS A 9 -5.87 -11.39 -17.58
C LYS A 9 -5.78 -10.06 -18.31
N VAL A 10 -5.30 -10.13 -19.54
CA VAL A 10 -5.02 -8.98 -20.39
C VAL A 10 -5.63 -9.27 -21.76
N SER A 11 -6.61 -8.47 -22.12
CA SER A 11 -7.31 -8.56 -23.40
C SER A 11 -6.79 -7.49 -24.36
N ILE A 12 -6.63 -7.85 -25.63
CA ILE A 12 -6.15 -6.93 -26.68
C ILE A 12 -7.15 -5.80 -26.86
N SER A 13 -6.62 -4.59 -27.05
CA SER A 13 -7.41 -3.40 -27.35
C SER A 13 -6.73 -2.60 -28.46
N ASN A 14 -7.52 -2.17 -29.45
CA ASN A 14 -7.05 -1.27 -30.50
C ASN A 14 -6.88 0.17 -30.01
N ASP A 15 -7.34 0.49 -28.80
CA ASP A 15 -7.09 1.78 -28.15
C ASP A 15 -5.82 1.70 -27.29
N PRO A 16 -4.70 2.36 -27.70
CA PRO A 16 -3.45 2.37 -26.95
C PRO A 16 -3.56 3.09 -25.59
N ALA A 17 -4.59 3.91 -25.39
CA ALA A 17 -4.83 4.59 -24.12
C ALA A 17 -5.70 3.76 -23.16
N ALA A 18 -6.31 2.67 -23.64
CA ALA A 18 -7.15 1.83 -22.83
C ALA A 18 -6.31 0.92 -21.93
N GLN A 19 -6.72 0.83 -20.67
CA GLN A 19 -6.15 -0.12 -19.71
C GLN A 19 -6.62 -1.54 -20.04
N ALA A 20 -5.67 -2.44 -20.24
CA ALA A 20 -5.95 -3.80 -20.68
C ALA A 20 -6.32 -4.76 -19.53
N ILE A 21 -6.06 -4.38 -18.28
CA ILE A 21 -6.53 -5.12 -17.10
C ILE A 21 -7.90 -4.59 -16.69
N VAL A 22 -8.85 -5.48 -16.45
CA VAL A 22 -10.21 -5.13 -16.03
C VAL A 22 -10.19 -4.35 -14.71
N THR A 23 -11.02 -3.30 -14.61
CA THR A 23 -11.20 -2.53 -13.38
C THR A 23 -11.73 -3.43 -12.26
N GLY A 24 -11.11 -3.36 -11.08
CA GLY A 24 -11.42 -4.21 -9.92
C GLY A 24 -10.37 -5.29 -9.67
N ASP A 25 -9.64 -5.69 -10.72
CA ASP A 25 -8.61 -6.73 -10.67
C ASP A 25 -7.19 -6.17 -10.66
N ARG A 26 -7.01 -4.85 -10.67
CA ARG A 26 -5.68 -4.21 -10.81
C ARG A 26 -4.91 -4.16 -9.49
N ALA A 27 -5.56 -4.40 -8.36
CA ALA A 27 -4.91 -4.34 -7.06
C ALA A 27 -4.01 -5.57 -6.79
N MET A 28 -2.73 -5.33 -6.51
CA MET A 28 -1.77 -6.33 -6.06
C MET A 28 -1.44 -6.13 -4.57
N TYR A 29 -1.54 -7.21 -3.79
CA TYR A 29 -1.37 -7.18 -2.33
C TYR A 29 -0.13 -7.93 -1.87
N LEU A 30 0.96 -7.20 -1.63
CA LEU A 30 2.25 -7.77 -1.24
C LEU A 30 2.17 -8.49 0.10
N ASP A 31 1.36 -8.02 1.05
CA ASP A 31 1.20 -8.66 2.36
C ASP A 31 0.66 -10.09 2.24
N MET A 32 -0.31 -10.32 1.36
CA MET A 32 -0.87 -11.64 1.09
C MET A 32 0.14 -12.55 0.41
N LEU A 33 0.71 -12.10 -0.70
CA LEU A 33 1.61 -12.91 -1.50
C LEU A 33 2.86 -13.28 -0.71
N LEU A 34 3.38 -12.35 0.11
CA LEU A 34 4.48 -12.66 1.03
C LEU A 34 4.05 -13.57 2.17
N SER A 35 2.79 -13.48 2.64
CA SER A 35 2.30 -14.38 3.68
C SER A 35 2.25 -15.83 3.20
N GLU A 36 1.77 -16.02 1.98
CA GLU A 36 1.73 -17.30 1.29
C GLU A 36 3.15 -17.83 1.06
N TYR A 37 4.03 -17.01 0.48
CA TYR A 37 5.42 -17.38 0.21
C TYR A 37 6.19 -17.82 1.46
N TYR A 38 6.04 -17.10 2.58
CA TYR A 38 6.77 -17.40 3.81
C TYR A 38 6.06 -18.37 4.76
N GLY A 39 4.81 -18.76 4.48
CA GLY A 39 3.97 -19.52 5.40
C GLY A 39 3.77 -18.83 6.76
N LYS A 40 3.88 -17.49 6.81
CA LYS A 40 3.76 -16.70 8.04
C LYS A 40 2.94 -15.46 7.75
N MET A 41 2.22 -14.99 8.75
CA MET A 41 1.35 -13.84 8.61
C MET A 41 2.15 -12.54 8.44
N VAL A 42 2.26 -12.05 7.20
CA VAL A 42 2.74 -10.71 6.84
C VAL A 42 1.54 -9.77 6.80
N ARG A 43 1.72 -8.56 7.31
CA ARG A 43 0.60 -7.65 7.60
C ARG A 43 0.74 -6.37 6.81
N GLN A 44 -0.41 -5.88 6.35
CA GLN A 44 -0.56 -4.63 5.63
C GLN A 44 -0.14 -3.40 6.45
N GLY A 45 -0.14 -3.46 7.79
CA GLY A 45 0.40 -2.40 8.68
C GLY A 45 1.92 -2.20 8.62
N SER A 46 2.55 -2.42 7.46
CA SER A 46 3.99 -2.37 7.22
C SER A 46 4.34 -1.52 5.99
N SER A 47 5.56 -0.98 5.97
CA SER A 47 6.21 -0.46 4.76
C SER A 47 6.96 -1.58 4.07
N PHE A 48 6.76 -1.77 2.78
CA PHE A 48 7.39 -2.83 1.99
C PHE A 48 8.50 -2.22 1.11
N THR A 49 9.70 -2.77 1.20
CA THR A 49 10.86 -2.29 0.44
C THR A 49 10.99 -3.09 -0.85
N ILE A 50 10.60 -2.48 -1.96
CA ILE A 50 10.68 -3.02 -3.32
C ILE A 50 12.06 -2.70 -3.88
N VAL A 51 12.71 -3.66 -4.51
CA VAL A 51 14.08 -3.53 -5.03
C VAL A 51 14.22 -4.01 -6.46
N GLY A 52 13.19 -4.64 -7.00
CA GLY A 52 13.12 -5.02 -8.40
C GLY A 52 11.70 -5.30 -8.82
N ILE A 53 11.48 -5.24 -10.12
CA ILE A 53 10.22 -5.55 -10.78
C ILE A 53 10.51 -6.37 -12.03
N GLN A 54 9.54 -7.17 -12.44
CA GLN A 54 9.59 -7.94 -13.67
C GLN A 54 8.15 -8.11 -14.15
N ALA A 55 7.95 -8.07 -15.45
CA ALA A 55 6.69 -8.45 -16.08
C ALA A 55 6.98 -9.42 -17.21
N SER A 56 6.09 -10.39 -17.41
CA SER A 56 6.14 -11.31 -18.55
C SER A 56 4.76 -11.56 -19.08
N LEU A 57 4.62 -11.54 -20.41
CA LEU A 57 3.40 -11.90 -21.11
C LEU A 57 3.51 -13.33 -21.58
N ARG A 58 2.46 -14.11 -21.33
CA ARG A 58 2.30 -15.44 -21.93
C ARG A 58 0.88 -15.61 -22.44
N PRO A 59 0.68 -16.42 -23.49
CA PRO A 59 -0.64 -16.82 -23.95
C PRO A 59 -1.53 -17.39 -22.83
N ASP A 60 -2.82 -17.07 -22.84
CA ASP A 60 -3.80 -17.81 -22.04
C ASP A 60 -3.96 -19.21 -22.68
N PRO A 61 -3.69 -20.32 -21.95
CA PRO A 61 -3.88 -21.67 -22.49
C PRO A 61 -5.34 -21.99 -22.85
N ALA A 62 -6.30 -21.17 -22.43
CA ALA A 62 -7.70 -21.29 -22.82
C ALA A 62 -8.05 -20.57 -24.15
N ALA A 63 -7.15 -19.75 -24.70
CA ALA A 63 -7.36 -19.03 -25.96
C ALA A 63 -7.30 -19.99 -27.17
N SER A 64 -8.01 -19.65 -28.25
CA SER A 64 -8.18 -20.51 -29.45
C SER A 64 -6.98 -20.54 -30.40
N GLY A 65 -5.90 -19.85 -30.08
CA GLY A 65 -4.71 -19.72 -30.92
C GLY A 65 -3.78 -18.66 -30.34
N ILE A 66 -2.60 -18.52 -30.93
CA ILE A 66 -1.74 -17.35 -30.74
C ILE A 66 -1.27 -16.99 -32.14
N ASP A 67 -1.93 -16.00 -32.72
CA ASP A 67 -1.68 -15.63 -34.10
C ASP A 67 -0.63 -14.53 -34.16
N VAL A 68 -0.61 -13.63 -33.17
CA VAL A 68 0.32 -12.49 -33.09
C VAL A 68 0.93 -12.35 -31.71
N GLY A 69 2.19 -11.91 -31.68
CA GLY A 69 2.87 -11.56 -30.45
C GLY A 69 2.36 -10.24 -29.85
N LEU A 70 2.23 -10.18 -28.53
CA LEU A 70 1.79 -8.99 -27.81
C LEU A 70 2.95 -8.24 -27.14
N SER A 71 2.90 -6.91 -27.14
CA SER A 71 3.78 -6.05 -26.33
C SER A 71 2.95 -5.19 -25.39
N ALA A 72 3.34 -5.12 -24.12
CA ALA A 72 2.70 -4.25 -23.13
C ALA A 72 3.72 -3.42 -22.34
N GLU A 73 3.34 -2.16 -22.10
CA GLU A 73 3.91 -1.33 -21.05
C GLU A 73 3.14 -1.56 -19.76
N VAL A 74 3.85 -1.95 -18.71
CA VAL A 74 3.28 -2.27 -17.40
C VAL A 74 3.62 -1.16 -16.42
N HIS A 75 2.59 -0.62 -15.80
CA HIS A 75 2.69 0.42 -14.77
C HIS A 75 2.42 -0.22 -13.41
N ILE A 76 3.29 0.05 -12.44
CA ILE A 76 3.15 -0.43 -11.07
C ILE A 76 3.09 0.80 -10.17
N ASP A 77 1.87 1.18 -9.82
CA ASP A 77 1.59 2.34 -9.00
C ASP A 77 1.65 1.98 -7.52
N TYR A 78 2.29 2.86 -6.74
CA TYR A 78 2.39 2.70 -5.30
C TYR A 78 2.39 4.05 -4.59
N VAL A 79 1.87 4.06 -3.36
CA VAL A 79 1.99 5.22 -2.47
C VAL A 79 3.31 5.11 -1.72
N PRO A 80 4.21 6.10 -1.80
CA PRO A 80 5.49 6.02 -1.12
C PRO A 80 5.35 6.26 0.39
N VAL A 81 6.26 5.65 1.15
CA VAL A 81 6.29 5.75 2.61
C VAL A 81 7.05 7.00 3.04
N THR A 82 6.31 8.05 3.41
CA THR A 82 6.84 9.31 3.92
C THR A 82 6.44 9.50 5.39
N LYS A 83 6.92 10.58 6.02
CA LYS A 83 6.46 10.97 7.36
C LYS A 83 4.95 11.25 7.38
N HIS A 84 4.44 11.85 6.30
CA HIS A 84 3.04 12.22 6.13
C HIS A 84 2.15 10.99 5.97
N SER A 85 2.47 10.05 5.07
CA SER A 85 1.68 8.82 4.92
C SER A 85 1.72 7.93 6.15
N LYS A 86 2.86 7.85 6.86
CA LYS A 86 2.91 7.18 8.17
C LYS A 86 2.02 7.85 9.20
N PHE A 87 1.98 9.18 9.24
CA PHE A 87 1.15 9.90 10.20
C PHE A 87 -0.34 9.69 9.89
N ALA A 88 -0.74 9.81 8.61
CA ALA A 88 -2.09 9.54 8.13
C ALA A 88 -2.56 8.15 8.55
N TRP A 89 -1.77 7.11 8.25
CA TRP A 89 -2.05 5.74 8.66
C TRP A 89 -2.23 5.61 10.18
N ASN A 90 -1.35 6.24 10.98
CA ASN A 90 -1.44 6.17 12.44
C ASN A 90 -2.70 6.87 13.01
N GLN A 91 -3.20 7.92 12.37
CA GLN A 91 -4.44 8.59 12.81
C GLN A 91 -5.66 7.73 12.52
N ILE A 92 -5.77 7.20 11.30
CA ILE A 92 -6.85 6.29 10.93
C ILE A 92 -6.83 5.05 11.84
N TYR A 93 -5.64 4.48 12.05
CA TYR A 93 -5.47 3.33 12.94
C TYR A 93 -5.97 3.60 14.37
N LYS A 94 -5.73 4.78 14.94
CA LYS A 94 -6.25 5.15 16.26
C LYS A 94 -7.78 5.24 16.27
N GLY A 95 -8.37 5.89 15.27
CA GLY A 95 -9.83 6.03 15.14
C GLY A 95 -10.50 4.66 14.99
N TRP A 96 -10.04 3.88 14.02
CA TRP A 96 -10.49 2.51 13.80
C TRP A 96 -10.37 1.63 15.05
N ARG A 97 -9.21 1.69 15.74
CA ARG A 97 -9.00 0.92 16.98
C ARG A 97 -9.95 1.33 18.10
N ALA A 98 -10.22 2.63 18.25
CA ALA A 98 -11.16 3.13 19.24
C ALA A 98 -12.57 2.61 18.97
N GLN A 99 -13.03 2.66 17.71
CA GLN A 99 -14.34 2.14 17.31
C GLN A 99 -14.44 0.62 17.53
N LYS A 100 -13.44 -0.15 17.12
CA LYS A 100 -13.43 -1.60 17.36
C LYS A 100 -13.46 -1.93 18.86
N LYS A 101 -12.77 -1.15 19.71
CA LYS A 101 -12.76 -1.35 21.16
C LYS A 101 -14.12 -1.06 21.79
N LEU A 102 -14.85 -0.08 21.25
CA LEU A 102 -16.21 0.24 21.68
C LEU A 102 -17.23 -0.81 21.19
N ALA A 103 -17.06 -1.31 19.97
CA ALA A 103 -17.90 -2.37 19.40
C ALA A 103 -17.74 -3.72 20.12
N THR A 104 -16.52 -4.03 20.59
CA THR A 104 -16.25 -5.23 21.43
C THR A 104 -16.46 -4.92 22.90
N ALA A 105 -17.72 -4.76 23.29
CA ALA A 105 -18.11 -4.80 24.70
C ALA A 105 -17.73 -6.18 25.29
N VAL A 106 -16.65 -6.23 26.06
CA VAL A 106 -16.13 -7.38 26.80
C VAL A 106 -15.48 -8.48 25.93
N GLY A 107 -14.20 -8.28 25.60
CA GLY A 107 -13.26 -9.37 25.35
C GLY A 107 -12.84 -9.56 23.89
N GLY A 108 -11.82 -8.81 23.46
CA GLY A 108 -11.09 -9.10 22.23
C GLY A 108 -9.83 -8.25 22.15
N GLN A 109 -8.65 -8.88 22.16
CA GLN A 109 -7.40 -8.19 21.83
C GLN A 109 -7.47 -7.77 20.35
N ILE A 110 -7.86 -6.53 20.08
CA ILE A 110 -7.68 -5.90 18.76
C ILE A 110 -6.16 -5.83 18.53
N ARG A 111 -5.67 -6.63 17.59
CA ARG A 111 -4.24 -6.66 17.28
C ARG A 111 -3.91 -5.42 16.45
N TYR A 112 -2.64 -5.04 16.44
CA TYR A 112 -2.15 -3.93 15.60
C TYR A 112 -2.20 -4.22 14.10
N ASP A 113 -2.69 -5.41 13.73
CA ASP A 113 -2.48 -6.05 12.46
C ASP A 113 -3.78 -6.29 11.65
N ASP A 114 -4.90 -5.80 12.16
CA ASP A 114 -6.26 -6.07 11.64
C ASP A 114 -6.82 -4.87 10.84
N LEU A 115 -6.00 -3.82 10.63
CA LEU A 115 -6.36 -2.69 9.80
C LEU A 115 -5.87 -2.93 8.37
N GLU A 116 -6.82 -3.03 7.44
CA GLU A 116 -6.54 -3.26 6.03
C GLU A 116 -7.18 -2.21 5.13
N PHE A 117 -6.51 -1.89 4.03
CA PHE A 117 -6.87 -0.88 3.05
C PHE A 117 -7.04 -1.50 1.66
N GLY A 118 -8.06 -1.06 0.92
CA GLY A 118 -8.11 -1.17 -0.53
C GLY A 118 -7.18 -0.15 -1.19
N TRP A 119 -6.99 -0.23 -2.50
CA TRP A 119 -6.25 0.79 -3.23
C TRP A 119 -7.09 2.06 -3.32
N ASP A 120 -8.23 1.97 -4.00
CA ASP A 120 -9.22 3.04 -4.14
C ASP A 120 -10.65 2.45 -4.11
N ARG A 121 -11.65 3.24 -4.53
CA ARG A 121 -13.06 2.82 -4.58
C ARG A 121 -13.33 1.72 -5.62
N LEU A 122 -12.59 1.71 -6.71
CA LEU A 122 -12.79 0.76 -7.81
C LEU A 122 -11.91 -0.47 -7.64
N GLU A 123 -10.74 -0.32 -7.03
CA GLU A 123 -9.70 -1.32 -6.93
C GLU A 123 -9.54 -1.75 -5.47
N GLY A 124 -9.98 -2.98 -5.18
CA GLY A 124 -9.80 -3.56 -3.86
C GLY A 124 -10.80 -3.11 -2.79
N LEU A 125 -11.82 -2.33 -3.16
CA LEU A 125 -12.91 -1.94 -2.25
C LEU A 125 -13.72 -3.16 -1.79
N ASP A 126 -14.11 -4.06 -2.71
CA ASP A 126 -15.00 -5.20 -2.40
C ASP A 126 -14.32 -6.45 -1.85
N ARG A 127 -13.06 -6.32 -1.48
CA ARG A 127 -12.34 -7.35 -0.79
C ARG A 127 -12.88 -7.54 0.64
N GLY A 128 -13.21 -8.77 0.99
CA GLY A 128 -13.73 -9.13 2.33
C GLY A 128 -12.79 -8.83 3.51
N ARG A 129 -11.52 -8.45 3.26
CA ARG A 129 -10.57 -8.05 4.29
C ARG A 129 -10.43 -6.54 4.47
N THR A 130 -10.90 -5.70 3.52
CA THR A 130 -10.79 -4.24 3.63
C THR A 130 -11.55 -3.74 4.86
N SER A 131 -10.87 -3.01 5.74
CA SER A 131 -11.43 -2.61 7.02
C SER A 131 -12.48 -1.51 6.84
N THR A 132 -13.51 -1.55 7.68
CA THR A 132 -14.54 -0.51 7.76
C THR A 132 -14.35 0.40 8.97
N ILE A 133 -14.69 1.67 8.80
CA ILE A 133 -14.78 2.70 9.82
C ILE A 133 -16.15 3.37 9.73
N PHE A 134 -16.62 3.98 10.82
CA PHE A 134 -17.79 4.86 10.81
C PHE A 134 -17.31 6.30 10.89
N GLY A 135 -17.43 7.08 9.80
CA GLY A 135 -16.91 8.44 9.71
C GLY A 135 -17.43 9.37 10.80
N SER A 136 -18.73 9.29 11.13
CA SER A 136 -19.35 10.14 12.18
C SER A 136 -19.44 9.49 13.57
N GLY A 137 -19.01 8.22 13.72
CA GLY A 137 -18.96 7.50 14.99
C GLY A 137 -19.86 6.26 15.06
N MET A 138 -19.88 5.56 16.20
CA MET A 138 -20.55 4.25 16.35
C MET A 138 -22.08 4.26 16.17
N SER A 139 -22.72 5.43 16.23
CA SER A 139 -24.16 5.59 15.97
C SER A 139 -24.48 5.81 14.49
N ASP A 140 -23.46 5.90 13.64
CA ASP A 140 -23.63 6.04 12.20
C ASP A 140 -24.14 4.72 11.60
N ALA A 141 -25.12 4.83 10.70
CA ALA A 141 -25.64 3.69 9.96
C ALA A 141 -24.75 3.36 8.75
N LEU A 142 -23.92 4.30 8.31
CA LEU A 142 -23.06 4.15 7.13
C LEU A 142 -21.68 3.66 7.55
N GLN A 143 -21.31 2.48 7.06
CA GLN A 143 -19.94 2.01 7.15
C GLN A 143 -19.15 2.59 5.98
N GLU A 144 -17.87 2.85 6.16
CA GLU A 144 -17.00 3.31 5.10
C GLU A 144 -15.79 2.40 5.03
N LYS A 145 -15.52 1.86 3.85
CA LYS A 145 -14.34 1.01 3.61
C LYS A 145 -13.11 1.89 3.44
N LEU A 146 -12.03 1.49 4.10
CA LEU A 146 -10.78 2.22 4.08
C LEU A 146 -10.02 1.97 2.78
N VAL A 147 -9.62 3.04 2.11
CA VAL A 147 -8.81 3.00 0.88
C VAL A 147 -7.59 3.91 0.99
N LEU A 148 -6.53 3.66 0.23
CA LEU A 148 -5.31 4.46 0.29
C LEU A 148 -5.47 5.79 -0.45
N THR A 149 -6.04 5.76 -1.64
CA THR A 149 -6.08 6.88 -2.59
C THR A 149 -7.51 7.18 -3.06
N GLY A 150 -7.68 8.30 -3.77
CA GLY A 150 -8.97 8.75 -4.29
C GLY A 150 -9.78 9.59 -3.30
N GLY A 151 -11.03 9.88 -3.63
CA GLY A 151 -11.93 10.67 -2.79
C GLY A 151 -12.72 9.84 -1.78
N SER A 152 -13.02 10.40 -0.61
CA SER A 152 -13.98 9.82 0.31
C SER A 152 -15.39 10.11 -0.21
N ILE A 153 -16.23 9.08 -0.32
CA ILE A 153 -17.59 9.20 -0.85
C ILE A 153 -18.56 8.51 0.10
N ALA A 154 -19.39 9.32 0.76
CA ALA A 154 -20.60 8.86 1.40
C ALA A 154 -21.68 8.72 0.30
N THR A 155 -21.90 7.50 -0.19
CA THR A 155 -22.93 7.29 -1.22
C THR A 155 -24.29 7.16 -0.55
N ALA A 156 -25.18 8.13 -0.76
CA ALA A 156 -26.55 8.08 -0.24
C ALA A 156 -27.27 6.81 -0.72
N GLY A 157 -27.82 6.02 0.20
CA GLY A 157 -28.52 4.77 -0.11
C GLY A 157 -27.62 3.52 -0.23
N VAL A 158 -26.30 3.67 -0.16
CA VAL A 158 -25.36 2.53 -0.07
C VAL A 158 -24.87 2.42 1.37
N LEU A 159 -25.03 1.25 1.98
CA LEU A 159 -24.64 1.00 3.38
C LEU A 159 -23.12 1.06 3.60
N VAL A 160 -22.33 1.03 2.53
CA VAL A 160 -20.86 1.02 2.55
C VAL A 160 -20.27 2.06 1.59
N GLY A 161 -19.79 3.20 2.12
CA GLY A 161 -19.04 4.22 1.39
C GLY A 161 -17.52 3.91 1.29
N SER A 162 -16.75 4.85 0.75
CA SER A 162 -15.27 4.79 0.76
C SER A 162 -14.69 5.93 1.61
N TYR A 163 -13.69 5.60 2.43
CA TYR A 163 -12.96 6.55 3.26
C TYR A 163 -11.48 6.52 2.86
N SER A 164 -11.03 7.57 2.17
CA SER A 164 -9.68 7.64 1.62
C SER A 164 -8.70 8.21 2.63
N MET A 165 -7.55 7.54 2.77
CA MET A 165 -6.46 8.02 3.62
C MET A 165 -5.85 9.32 3.07
N GLN A 166 -5.71 9.41 1.75
CA GLN A 166 -5.24 10.61 1.08
C GLN A 166 -6.15 11.79 1.37
N ASP A 167 -7.45 11.61 1.14
CA ASP A 167 -8.45 12.67 1.31
C ASP A 167 -8.55 13.11 2.78
N TYR A 168 -8.67 12.16 3.71
CA TYR A 168 -8.68 12.46 5.15
C TYR A 168 -7.45 13.25 5.59
N TYR A 169 -6.26 12.85 5.12
CA TYR A 169 -5.03 13.50 5.56
C TYR A 169 -4.90 14.91 4.98
N ASN A 170 -5.25 15.07 3.70
CA ASN A 170 -5.22 16.36 3.03
C ASN A 170 -6.26 17.31 3.64
N SER A 171 -7.47 16.82 3.98
CA SER A 171 -8.51 17.64 4.62
C SER A 171 -8.19 18.03 6.06
N ALA A 172 -7.46 17.17 6.79
CA ALA A 172 -7.10 17.42 8.18
C ALA A 172 -5.81 18.24 8.35
N TYR A 173 -5.06 18.46 7.27
CA TYR A 173 -3.82 19.21 7.32
C TYR A 173 -4.08 20.70 7.10
N GLU A 174 -3.73 21.50 8.09
CA GLU A 174 -3.77 22.95 7.98
C GLU A 174 -2.49 23.41 7.28
N THR A 175 -2.61 23.85 6.03
CA THR A 175 -1.50 24.41 5.26
C THR A 175 -1.10 25.74 5.90
N PRO A 176 0.17 25.91 6.32
CA PRO A 176 0.63 27.17 6.88
C PRO A 176 0.43 28.31 5.89
N ASP A 177 -0.06 29.46 6.38
CA ASP A 177 -0.19 30.66 5.55
C ASP A 177 1.17 31.06 4.93
N PRO A 178 1.15 31.63 3.71
CA PRO A 178 2.34 32.22 3.11
C PRO A 178 3.00 33.23 4.05
N SER A 179 4.34 33.31 4.00
CA SER A 179 5.05 34.33 4.76
C SER A 179 4.79 35.69 4.16
N ARG A 180 4.13 36.58 4.89
CA ARG A 180 3.81 37.95 4.43
C ARG A 180 4.79 38.99 4.94
N ASP A 181 5.04 39.99 4.12
CA ASP A 181 5.69 41.22 4.54
C ASP A 181 4.75 42.02 5.47
N PRO A 182 5.15 42.36 6.70
CA PRO A 182 4.31 43.15 7.60
C PRO A 182 4.01 44.57 7.09
N PHE A 183 4.78 45.11 6.15
CA PHE A 183 4.63 46.49 5.67
C PHE A 183 3.78 46.62 4.40
N THR A 184 3.92 45.67 3.47
CA THR A 184 3.20 45.69 2.19
C THR A 184 2.08 44.66 2.12
N ASN A 185 1.98 43.75 3.11
CA ASN A 185 1.06 42.61 3.13
C ASN A 185 1.18 41.71 1.89
N THR A 186 2.31 41.76 1.20
CA THR A 186 2.60 40.92 0.03
C THR A 186 3.24 39.61 0.47
N ASP A 187 2.90 38.53 -0.22
CA ASP A 187 3.51 37.21 0.02
C ASP A 187 4.98 37.24 -0.41
N ILE A 188 5.90 37.02 0.54
CA ILE A 188 7.36 36.96 0.31
C ILE A 188 7.76 35.53 -0.07
N LYS A 189 7.11 34.54 0.53
CA LYS A 189 7.35 33.12 0.27
C LYS A 189 6.04 32.35 0.35
N ASP A 190 5.81 31.54 -0.68
CA ASP A 190 4.71 30.59 -0.70
C ASP A 190 4.83 29.58 0.44
N ALA A 191 3.70 28.91 0.73
CA ALA A 191 3.68 27.82 1.68
C ALA A 191 4.75 26.78 1.30
N LYS A 192 5.54 26.36 2.30
CA LYS A 192 6.69 25.46 2.09
C LYS A 192 6.30 24.08 1.55
N TRP A 193 5.04 23.70 1.69
CA TRP A 193 4.47 22.46 1.21
C TRP A 193 3.26 22.83 0.36
N GLY A 194 3.08 22.16 -0.79
CA GLY A 194 1.94 22.39 -1.67
C GLY A 194 0.60 22.09 -1.01
N GLU A 195 -0.49 22.29 -1.74
CA GLU A 195 -1.86 22.15 -1.24
C GLU A 195 -2.17 20.77 -0.65
N THR A 196 -1.44 19.72 -1.05
CA THR A 196 -1.63 18.35 -0.54
C THR A 196 -0.35 17.78 0.06
N PRO A 197 -0.31 17.52 1.38
CA PRO A 197 0.86 16.96 2.07
C PRO A 197 0.94 15.42 1.97
N PHE A 198 -0.13 14.74 1.58
CA PHE A 198 -0.09 13.29 1.34
C PHE A 198 0.79 13.02 0.12
N PRO A 199 1.69 12.02 0.17
CA PRO A 199 2.58 11.76 -0.95
C PRO A 199 1.80 11.39 -2.22
N GLU A 200 2.26 11.92 -3.35
CA GLU A 200 1.77 11.53 -4.66
C GLU A 200 2.08 10.07 -4.96
N ILE A 201 1.22 9.46 -5.79
CA ILE A 201 1.41 8.12 -6.31
C ILE A 201 2.67 8.12 -7.19
N GLN A 202 3.53 7.13 -7.00
CA GLN A 202 4.69 6.92 -7.84
C GLN A 202 4.49 5.68 -8.69
N THR A 203 4.95 5.75 -9.94
CA THR A 203 4.82 4.67 -10.92
C THR A 203 6.18 4.07 -11.22
N LEU A 204 6.25 2.74 -11.23
CA LEU A 204 7.38 2.02 -11.81
C LEU A 204 6.96 1.45 -13.17
N HIS A 205 7.86 1.52 -14.14
CA HIS A 205 7.60 1.06 -15.50
C HIS A 205 8.43 -0.18 -15.78
N CYS A 206 7.82 -1.20 -16.38
CA CYS A 206 8.51 -2.30 -17.03
C CYS A 206 7.78 -2.68 -18.33
N SER A 207 8.48 -3.34 -19.22
CA SER A 207 7.88 -3.89 -20.45
C SER A 207 7.76 -5.40 -20.34
N ALA A 208 6.77 -5.93 -21.03
CA ALA A 208 6.61 -7.35 -21.25
C ALA A 208 6.31 -7.59 -22.73
N THR A 209 6.96 -8.60 -23.33
CA THR A 209 6.74 -8.93 -24.73
C THR A 209 6.56 -10.43 -24.90
N SER A 210 5.62 -10.80 -25.76
CA SER A 210 5.43 -12.12 -26.30
C SER A 210 5.52 -11.99 -27.82
N SER A 211 6.26 -12.89 -28.47
CA SER A 211 6.36 -12.93 -29.91
C SER A 211 5.99 -14.32 -30.38
N ALA A 212 4.95 -14.41 -31.22
CA ALA A 212 4.58 -15.60 -31.94
C ALA A 212 4.85 -15.40 -33.44
N SER A 213 5.15 -16.48 -34.14
CA SER A 213 5.28 -16.46 -35.60
C SER A 213 4.33 -17.49 -36.18
N LEU A 214 3.75 -17.20 -37.35
CA LEU A 214 3.02 -18.18 -38.14
C LEU A 214 3.96 -18.73 -39.22
N GLN A 215 3.99 -20.04 -39.39
CA GLN A 215 4.80 -20.73 -40.39
C GLN A 215 3.92 -21.28 -41.53
N GLY A 216 4.31 -21.00 -42.77
CA GLY A 216 3.67 -21.52 -43.98
C GLY A 216 2.88 -20.46 -44.78
N PRO A 217 2.62 -20.73 -46.08
CA PRO A 217 2.07 -19.74 -47.02
C PRO A 217 0.62 -19.32 -46.74
N LEU A 218 -0.05 -19.91 -45.75
CA LEU A 218 -1.44 -19.64 -45.36
C LEU A 218 -1.63 -19.57 -43.84
N GLY A 219 -0.56 -19.41 -43.05
CA GLY A 219 -0.67 -19.39 -41.58
C GLY A 219 -1.11 -20.72 -40.96
N THR A 220 -0.97 -21.84 -41.67
CA THR A 220 -1.50 -23.16 -41.27
C THR A 220 -0.63 -23.92 -40.28
N ALA A 221 0.56 -23.42 -39.93
CA ALA A 221 1.38 -23.98 -38.87
C ALA A 221 1.80 -22.88 -37.89
N LEU A 222 1.78 -23.21 -36.59
CA LEU A 222 2.29 -22.32 -35.54
C LEU A 222 3.82 -22.38 -35.58
N GLY A 223 4.45 -21.23 -35.80
CA GLY A 223 5.86 -21.03 -35.51
C GLY A 223 6.08 -20.82 -34.01
N GLY A 224 7.32 -21.05 -33.54
CA GLY A 224 7.62 -20.98 -32.11
C GLY A 224 7.26 -19.64 -31.47
N ALA A 225 6.93 -19.67 -30.18
CA ALA A 225 6.67 -18.48 -29.36
C ALA A 225 7.84 -18.21 -28.41
N ILE A 226 8.17 -16.92 -28.22
CA ILE A 226 9.17 -16.46 -27.26
C ILE A 226 8.51 -15.43 -26.35
N THR A 227 8.68 -15.61 -25.04
CA THR A 227 8.24 -14.65 -24.02
C THR A 227 9.47 -14.00 -23.40
N GLN A 228 9.52 -12.68 -23.32
CA GLN A 228 10.57 -11.95 -22.62
C GLN A 228 10.00 -11.24 -21.40
N GLY A 229 10.78 -11.27 -20.32
CA GLY A 229 10.48 -10.57 -19.07
C GLY A 229 11.75 -10.42 -18.27
N GLU A 230 12.55 -9.41 -18.58
CA GLU A 230 13.81 -9.17 -17.87
C GLU A 230 13.55 -8.72 -16.43
N ILE A 231 14.40 -9.16 -15.51
CA ILE A 231 14.38 -8.68 -14.13
C ILE A 231 15.00 -7.29 -14.09
N PHE A 232 14.17 -6.28 -13.85
CA PHE A 232 14.65 -4.92 -13.64
C PHE A 232 14.93 -4.67 -12.16
N THR A 233 16.21 -4.63 -11.79
CA THR A 233 16.61 -4.20 -10.44
C THR A 233 16.55 -2.68 -10.36
N LEU A 234 15.85 -2.15 -9.36
CA LEU A 234 15.71 -0.72 -9.18
C LEU A 234 17.05 -0.10 -8.73
N PRO A 235 17.46 1.05 -9.29
CA PRO A 235 18.70 1.72 -8.88
C PRO A 235 18.65 2.17 -7.42
N THR A 236 17.46 2.51 -6.93
CA THR A 236 17.19 2.81 -5.53
C THR A 236 15.98 2.02 -5.05
N PRO A 237 16.06 1.35 -3.88
CA PRO A 237 14.92 0.69 -3.27
C PRO A 237 13.75 1.66 -3.04
N CYS A 238 12.56 1.25 -3.44
CA CYS A 238 11.32 1.99 -3.23
C CYS A 238 10.60 1.47 -1.98
N HIS A 239 9.91 2.35 -1.26
CA HIS A 239 9.14 1.95 -0.07
C HIS A 239 7.65 2.14 -0.33
N SER A 240 6.92 1.04 -0.54
CA SER A 240 5.47 1.04 -0.71
C SER A 240 4.75 1.04 0.64
N LEU A 241 3.76 1.93 0.75
CA LEU A 241 2.87 2.05 1.90
C LEU A 241 1.89 0.90 1.87
N CYS A 242 1.78 0.18 2.98
CA CYS A 242 0.82 -0.90 3.15
C CYS A 242 1.02 -2.12 2.23
N GLY A 243 1.88 -2.05 1.21
CA GLY A 243 2.07 -3.14 0.27
C GLY A 243 0.85 -3.36 -0.62
N VAL A 244 0.06 -2.31 -0.85
CA VAL A 244 -0.98 -2.29 -1.90
C VAL A 244 -0.40 -1.57 -3.09
N LEU A 245 -0.43 -2.21 -4.24
CA LEU A 245 -0.02 -1.65 -5.52
C LEU A 245 -1.23 -1.68 -6.46
N GLN A 246 -1.27 -0.77 -7.41
CA GLN A 246 -2.17 -0.86 -8.57
C GLN A 246 -1.34 -1.20 -9.80
N ILE A 247 -1.77 -2.21 -10.53
CA ILE A 247 -1.12 -2.70 -11.74
C ILE A 247 -1.92 -2.20 -12.94
N GLY A 248 -1.27 -1.44 -13.81
CA GLY A 248 -1.78 -1.05 -15.12
C GLY A 248 -1.02 -1.78 -16.23
N ALA A 249 -1.70 -2.02 -17.34
CA ALA A 249 -1.07 -2.52 -18.55
C ALA A 249 -1.66 -1.80 -19.76
N TYR A 250 -0.80 -1.24 -20.59
CA TYR A 250 -1.13 -0.62 -21.87
C TYR A 250 -0.53 -1.46 -22.98
N ILE A 251 -1.37 -1.89 -23.90
CA ILE A 251 -1.00 -2.76 -25.01
C ILE A 251 -0.67 -1.90 -26.23
N MET A 252 0.36 -2.27 -26.98
CA MET A 252 0.54 -1.72 -28.32
C MET A 252 -0.53 -2.29 -29.27
N PRO A 253 -1.27 -1.44 -30.00
CA PRO A 253 -2.29 -1.88 -30.91
C PRO A 253 -1.68 -2.68 -32.07
N ASP A 254 -2.45 -3.63 -32.60
CA ASP A 254 -2.01 -4.40 -33.75
C ASP A 254 -2.03 -3.56 -35.03
N ASP A 255 -1.01 -3.73 -35.87
CA ASP A 255 -0.90 -3.06 -37.17
C ASP A 255 -1.87 -3.63 -38.22
N THR A 256 -2.57 -4.74 -37.92
CA THR A 256 -3.41 -5.51 -38.86
C THR A 256 -4.87 -5.63 -38.41
N ALA A 257 -5.79 -5.11 -39.22
CA ALA A 257 -7.22 -4.94 -38.88
C ALA A 257 -8.09 -6.22 -38.87
N SER A 258 -7.51 -7.43 -38.95
CA SER A 258 -8.29 -8.66 -39.22
C SER A 258 -7.83 -9.90 -38.47
N GLN A 259 -7.30 -9.78 -37.27
CA GLN A 259 -6.89 -10.92 -36.46
C GLN A 259 -7.83 -11.13 -35.28
N ASP A 260 -8.02 -12.40 -34.93
CA ASP A 260 -8.88 -12.81 -33.81
C ASP A 260 -8.27 -12.28 -32.49
N GLU A 261 -9.13 -11.88 -31.54
CA GLU A 261 -8.69 -11.39 -30.23
C GLU A 261 -8.01 -12.53 -29.44
N ASP A 262 -6.69 -12.49 -29.35
CA ASP A 262 -5.91 -13.41 -28.51
C ASP A 262 -5.92 -12.95 -27.03
N ASP A 263 -6.26 -13.85 -26.12
CA ASP A 263 -6.19 -13.59 -24.67
C ASP A 263 -4.78 -13.88 -24.13
N PHE A 264 -4.23 -12.92 -23.39
CA PHE A 264 -2.92 -13.05 -22.75
C PHE A 264 -3.02 -13.00 -21.23
N LEU A 265 -2.04 -13.65 -20.59
CA LEU A 265 -1.79 -13.59 -19.16
C LEU A 265 -0.53 -12.77 -18.90
N LEU A 266 -0.69 -11.68 -18.17
CA LEU A 266 0.39 -10.85 -17.68
C LEU A 266 0.80 -11.30 -16.29
N GLU A 267 2.03 -11.76 -16.14
CA GLU A 267 2.60 -12.10 -14.85
C GLU A 267 3.50 -10.95 -14.38
N VAL A 268 3.09 -10.28 -13.29
CA VAL A 268 3.88 -9.23 -12.66
C VAL A 268 4.54 -9.78 -11.41
N THR A 269 5.85 -9.67 -11.36
CA THR A 269 6.69 -10.14 -10.26
C THR A 269 7.35 -8.97 -9.54
N ILE A 270 7.11 -8.86 -8.25
CA ILE A 270 7.70 -7.84 -7.38
C ILE A 270 8.74 -8.48 -6.49
N PHE A 271 9.93 -7.88 -6.45
CA PHE A 271 10.99 -8.34 -5.58
C PHE A 271 11.05 -7.47 -4.32
N VAL A 272 10.78 -8.09 -3.17
CA VAL A 272 10.70 -7.38 -1.88
C VAL A 272 11.91 -7.73 -1.02
N SER A 273 12.66 -6.73 -0.56
CA SER A 273 13.84 -6.95 0.30
C SER A 273 13.45 -7.12 1.77
N SER A 274 12.55 -6.27 2.28
CA SER A 274 12.14 -6.28 3.68
C SER A 274 10.79 -5.59 3.88
N TRP A 275 10.13 -5.85 5.00
CA TRP A 275 8.96 -5.11 5.45
C TRP A 275 9.10 -4.70 6.92
N ASN A 276 8.75 -3.45 7.23
CA ASN A 276 8.91 -2.86 8.55
C ASN A 276 7.58 -2.29 9.04
N PRO A 277 7.17 -2.50 10.31
CA PRO A 277 5.91 -1.96 10.82
C PRO A 277 5.79 -0.43 10.68
N LEU A 278 4.61 0.07 10.28
CA LEU A 278 4.32 1.50 10.18
C LEU A 278 4.12 2.18 11.54
N VAL A 279 3.70 1.40 12.54
CA VAL A 279 3.53 1.88 13.91
C VAL A 279 4.88 2.35 14.45
N PHE A 280 4.93 3.58 14.95
CA PHE A 280 6.04 4.04 15.77
C PHE A 280 6.15 3.14 17.00
N LYS A 281 7.05 2.15 16.97
CA LYS A 281 7.52 1.52 18.20
C LYS A 281 8.20 2.63 18.98
N ALA A 282 7.53 3.15 20.01
CA ALA A 282 8.18 4.03 20.97
C ALA A 282 9.49 3.34 21.36
N LYS A 283 10.63 3.93 21.00
CA LYS A 283 11.93 3.44 21.46
C LYS A 283 11.75 3.31 22.96
N LYS A 284 11.75 2.09 23.50
CA LYS A 284 11.65 1.88 24.95
C LYS A 284 12.70 2.82 25.51
N ALA A 285 12.26 3.91 26.16
CA ALA A 285 13.19 4.83 26.77
C ALA A 285 14.05 3.92 27.63
N ARG A 286 15.35 3.82 27.32
CA ARG A 286 16.27 3.10 28.18
C ARG A 286 15.99 3.72 29.52
N ARG A 287 15.39 2.95 30.44
CA ARG A 287 15.26 3.35 31.83
C ARG A 287 16.71 3.47 32.25
N TYR A 288 17.31 4.64 32.04
CA TYR A 288 18.46 5.05 32.80
C TYR A 288 17.92 4.94 34.20
N SER A 289 18.31 3.87 34.90
CA SER A 289 18.25 3.87 36.33
C SER A 289 19.08 5.09 36.68
N ARG A 290 18.43 6.23 36.91
CA ARG A 290 18.97 7.22 37.82
C ARG A 290 19.13 6.42 39.09
N LYS A 291 20.31 5.83 39.26
CA LYS A 291 20.87 5.49 40.55
C LYS A 291 20.72 6.81 41.28
N SER A 292 19.61 6.98 42.00
CA SER A 292 19.51 8.03 42.97
C SER A 292 20.62 7.66 43.92
N SER A 293 21.77 8.31 43.78
CA SER A 293 22.69 8.50 44.87
C SER A 293 21.86 9.19 45.93
N LYS A 294 21.15 8.40 46.74
CA LYS A 294 20.70 8.82 48.05
C LYS A 294 21.97 9.38 48.67
N GLY A 295 22.01 10.70 48.80
CA GLY A 295 23.03 11.40 49.55
C GLY A 295 23.12 10.67 50.87
N ARG A 296 24.25 9.98 51.08
CA ARG A 296 24.65 9.52 52.40
C ARG A 296 24.95 10.79 53.17
N SER A 297 23.92 11.34 53.81
CA SER A 297 24.10 12.29 54.88
C SER A 297 24.86 11.56 55.98
N TYR A 298 26.07 12.03 56.24
CA TYR A 298 26.97 11.54 57.28
C TYR A 298 26.40 11.83 58.69
N GLY A 299 26.74 10.96 59.64
CA GLY A 299 26.67 11.22 61.09
C GLY A 299 25.34 10.79 61.72
N ARG A 300 25.28 9.97 62.78
CA ARG A 300 26.21 9.87 63.90
C ARG A 300 25.99 8.54 64.63
N ASN A 301 27.07 7.79 64.80
CA ASN A 301 27.19 6.76 65.83
C ASN A 301 26.80 7.35 67.21
N ARG A 302 25.79 6.79 67.87
CA ARG A 302 25.82 6.63 69.34
C ARG A 302 25.29 5.24 69.72
N ARG A 303 26.24 4.46 70.24
CA ARG A 303 26.11 3.13 70.84
C ARG A 303 25.28 3.18 72.13
N TYR A 304 24.54 2.09 72.36
CA TYR A 304 24.28 1.38 73.64
C TYR A 304 23.99 2.17 74.93
N SER A 305 22.87 1.85 75.59
CA SER A 305 22.90 1.03 76.82
C SER A 305 21.50 0.49 77.20
N LYS A 306 21.50 -0.64 77.92
CA LYS A 306 20.38 -1.48 78.36
C LYS A 306 19.60 -0.87 79.55
N LYS A 307 18.44 -1.51 79.85
CA LYS A 307 17.84 -1.77 81.20
C LYS A 307 17.11 -0.54 81.81
N TYR A 308 15.90 -0.61 82.40
CA TYR A 308 15.28 -1.57 83.33
C TYR A 308 13.73 -1.45 83.36
N ARG A 309 13.11 -2.46 84.00
CA ARG A 309 11.71 -2.69 84.39
C ARG A 309 10.98 -1.57 85.17
N LYS A 310 9.63 -1.75 85.22
CA LYS A 310 8.56 -1.22 86.12
C LYS A 310 7.96 0.13 85.69
N ARG A 311 6.65 0.37 85.79
CA ARG A 311 5.60 -0.21 86.67
C ARG A 311 4.51 -0.95 85.91
#